data_AF-B0FUA8-F1
#
_entry.id   AF-B0FUA8-F1
#
_cell.length_a   1.000
_cell.length_b   1.000
_cell.length_c   1.000
_cell.angle_alpha   90.00
_cell.angle_beta   90.00
_cell.angle_gamma   90.00
#
_symmetry.space_group_name_H-M   'P 1'
#
loop_
_entity.id
_entity.type
_entity.pdbx_description
1 polymer ?
#
loop_
_entity_poly.entity_id
_entity_poly.type
_entity_poly.pdbx_seq_one_letter_code
_entity_poly.pdbx_strand_id
1 'polypeptide(L)'
;IVDLLGGFKPIDPKLMCTMVYNEFNELARDLKIKDDSKIMKWLQDNFRAKKWHTFLTGLLDIIKGIEGRITERMEGKIGEARSRSGRKRKKPEEELKNCACLRTKVNKIRQQIHSGGMVFTFVEGAFVTALREGHWVLLDEVNLAPPEILGRLIGVLEGVRGSLCLAERGDVMGIPKHLNFRLFACMNPATDAGKRDLPFSFRSRFTEYAVDDDICDDDLEIFVRRFLGGRGSDSKLVANIVWFYKEAKRLSEESLQDGANQKPQYSLRSLYRALEYAIKAEAIGGFQKALYDGFSMFFLSLLDASSAKIVEPIIKRISGENIRSQPLQRYLGELKGSSD
;
A
#
# COMPACT_ATOMS: atom_id res chain seq x y z
N ILE A 1 -2.06 -7.99 -8.18
CA ILE A 1 -2.85 -7.15 -9.12
C ILE A 1 -4.15 -6.68 -8.48
N VAL A 2 -5.00 -7.62 -8.05
CA VAL A 2 -6.35 -7.35 -7.53
C VAL A 2 -6.33 -6.39 -6.34
N ASP A 3 -5.37 -6.50 -5.44
CA ASP A 3 -5.30 -5.59 -4.28
C ASP A 3 -4.78 -4.19 -4.63
N LEU A 4 -3.91 -4.10 -5.64
CA LEU A 4 -3.32 -2.83 -6.08
C LEU A 4 -4.31 -2.03 -6.92
N LEU A 5 -4.75 -2.59 -8.05
CA LEU A 5 -5.57 -1.90 -9.06
C LEU A 5 -7.07 -2.18 -8.90
N GLY A 6 -7.42 -3.23 -8.16
CA GLY A 6 -8.78 -3.72 -8.08
C GLY A 6 -9.01 -4.97 -8.91
N GLY A 7 -10.15 -5.60 -8.70
CA GLY A 7 -10.56 -6.77 -9.45
C GLY A 7 -12.01 -7.13 -9.20
N PHE A 8 -12.51 -8.07 -9.99
CA PHE A 8 -13.88 -8.54 -9.88
C PHE A 8 -14.04 -9.44 -8.66
N LYS A 9 -14.89 -9.02 -7.72
CA LYS A 9 -15.29 -9.82 -6.55
C LYS A 9 -16.75 -10.22 -6.66
N PRO A 10 -17.10 -11.44 -6.24
CA PRO A 10 -18.49 -11.84 -6.17
C PRO A 10 -19.21 -11.06 -5.07
N ILE A 11 -20.37 -10.50 -5.37
CA ILE A 11 -21.19 -9.74 -4.43
C ILE A 11 -22.61 -10.29 -4.42
N ASP A 12 -23.21 -10.30 -3.23
CA ASP A 12 -24.64 -10.61 -3.04
C ASP A 12 -25.49 -9.69 -3.93
N PRO A 13 -26.38 -10.25 -4.78
CA PRO A 13 -27.34 -9.48 -5.58
C PRO A 13 -28.09 -8.40 -4.78
N LYS A 14 -28.35 -8.62 -3.49
CA LYS A 14 -28.97 -7.64 -2.60
C LYS A 14 -28.11 -6.39 -2.44
N LEU A 15 -26.81 -6.54 -2.19
CA LEU A 15 -25.89 -5.41 -2.01
C LEU A 15 -25.74 -4.63 -3.32
N MET A 16 -25.68 -5.31 -4.46
CA MET A 16 -25.64 -4.68 -5.79
C MET A 16 -26.89 -3.85 -6.08
N CYS A 17 -28.07 -4.42 -5.83
CA CYS A 17 -29.33 -3.68 -5.99
C CYS A 17 -29.41 -2.49 -5.04
N THR A 18 -28.83 -2.59 -3.82
CA THR A 18 -28.77 -1.49 -2.85
C THR A 18 -27.89 -0.34 -3.37
N MET A 19 -26.70 -0.65 -3.89
CA MET A 19 -25.78 0.36 -4.43
C MET A 19 -26.41 1.13 -5.59
N VAL A 20 -27.02 0.42 -6.55
CA VAL A 20 -27.67 1.04 -7.70
C VAL A 20 -28.92 1.82 -7.28
N TYR A 21 -29.68 1.34 -6.29
CA TYR A 21 -30.81 2.08 -5.73
C TYR A 21 -30.38 3.39 -5.06
N ASN A 22 -29.26 3.38 -4.32
CA ASN A 22 -28.71 4.57 -3.69
C ASN A 22 -28.21 5.59 -4.74
N GLU A 23 -27.49 5.12 -5.77
CA GLU A 23 -27.07 5.98 -6.90
C GLU A 23 -28.27 6.60 -7.63
N PHE A 24 -29.33 5.82 -7.83
CA PHE A 24 -30.59 6.33 -8.39
C PHE A 24 -31.24 7.38 -7.48
N ASN A 25 -31.29 7.15 -6.16
CA ASN A 25 -31.88 8.11 -5.22
C ASN A 25 -31.12 9.44 -5.19
N GLU A 26 -29.79 9.41 -5.22
CA GLU A 26 -28.96 10.61 -5.33
C GLU A 26 -29.23 11.35 -6.66
N LEU A 27 -29.32 10.63 -7.78
CA LEU A 27 -29.66 11.20 -9.08
C LEU A 27 -31.07 11.81 -9.10
N ALA A 28 -32.05 11.12 -8.53
CA ALA A 28 -33.43 11.60 -8.42
C ALA A 28 -33.53 12.87 -7.57
N ARG A 29 -32.73 12.95 -6.49
CA ARG A 29 -32.60 14.14 -5.65
C ARG A 29 -31.99 15.32 -6.43
N ASP A 30 -30.90 15.09 -7.16
CA ASP A 30 -30.23 16.09 -8.00
C ASP A 30 -31.19 16.66 -9.06
N LEU A 31 -31.99 15.80 -9.69
CA LEU A 31 -32.94 16.17 -10.75
C LEU A 31 -34.26 16.75 -10.22
N LYS A 32 -34.45 16.81 -8.90
CA LYS A 32 -35.71 17.25 -8.23
C LYS A 32 -36.95 16.56 -8.80
N ILE A 33 -36.83 15.29 -9.15
CA ILE A 33 -37.97 14.49 -9.55
C ILE A 33 -38.88 14.44 -8.33
N LYS A 34 -40.11 14.95 -8.44
CA LYS A 34 -41.10 14.80 -7.36
C LYS A 34 -41.18 13.31 -7.06
N ASP A 35 -41.02 12.95 -5.79
CA ASP A 35 -41.26 11.60 -5.29
C ASP A 35 -42.66 11.20 -5.74
N ASP A 36 -42.74 10.51 -6.86
CA ASP A 36 -43.98 9.90 -7.29
C ASP A 36 -44.15 8.74 -6.33
N SER A 37 -44.79 9.02 -5.20
CA SER A 37 -44.81 8.17 -4.00
C SER A 37 -45.19 6.72 -4.31
N LYS A 38 -45.98 6.53 -5.38
CA LYS A 38 -46.37 5.22 -5.90
C LYS A 38 -45.21 4.45 -6.55
N ILE A 39 -44.41 5.11 -7.39
CA ILE A 39 -43.28 4.49 -8.11
C ILE A 39 -42.18 4.11 -7.12
N MET A 40 -41.85 5.03 -6.20
CA MET A 40 -40.81 4.79 -5.20
C MET A 40 -41.22 3.70 -4.21
N LYS A 41 -42.49 3.67 -3.81
CA LYS A 41 -43.05 2.60 -2.97
C LYS A 41 -43.05 1.25 -3.72
N TRP A 42 -43.42 1.23 -5.00
CA TRP A 42 -43.35 0.02 -5.82
C TRP A 42 -41.91 -0.52 -5.94
N LEU A 43 -40.91 0.35 -6.13
CA LEU A 43 -39.50 -0.05 -6.13
C LEU A 43 -39.07 -0.63 -4.77
N GLN A 44 -39.45 0.01 -3.67
CA GLN A 44 -39.14 -0.45 -2.32
C GLN A 44 -39.79 -1.80 -2.00
N ASP A 45 -41.05 -2.00 -2.41
CA ASP A 45 -41.77 -3.25 -2.19
C ASP A 45 -41.13 -4.41 -2.97
N ASN A 46 -40.74 -4.19 -4.23
CA ASN A 46 -40.03 -5.20 -5.03
C ASN A 46 -38.62 -5.50 -4.50
N PHE A 47 -37.93 -4.48 -3.98
CA PHE A 47 -36.63 -4.64 -3.33
C PHE A 47 -36.74 -5.47 -2.04
N ARG A 48 -37.73 -5.18 -1.19
CA ARG A 48 -38.00 -5.96 0.05
C ARG A 48 -38.40 -7.40 -0.26
N ALA A 49 -39.18 -7.61 -1.32
CA ALA A 49 -39.59 -8.92 -1.80
C ALA A 49 -38.47 -9.71 -2.51
N LYS A 50 -37.24 -9.17 -2.61
CA LYS A 50 -36.08 -9.77 -3.29
C LYS A 50 -36.35 -10.11 -4.77
N LYS A 51 -37.29 -9.42 -5.43
CA LYS A 51 -37.62 -9.60 -6.86
C LYS A 51 -36.65 -8.79 -7.73
N TRP A 52 -35.38 -9.20 -7.76
CA TRP A 52 -34.29 -8.42 -8.37
C TRP A 52 -34.49 -8.11 -9.86
N HIS A 53 -34.96 -9.07 -10.65
CA HIS A 53 -35.18 -8.87 -12.08
C HIS A 53 -36.28 -7.83 -12.37
N THR A 54 -37.41 -7.93 -11.68
CA THR A 54 -38.54 -6.98 -11.79
C THR A 54 -38.13 -5.59 -11.29
N PHE A 55 -37.40 -5.54 -10.17
CA PHE A 55 -36.85 -4.30 -9.62
C PHE A 55 -35.93 -3.58 -10.62
N LEU A 56 -34.93 -4.28 -11.19
CA LEU A 56 -33.99 -3.70 -12.14
C LEU A 56 -34.65 -3.29 -13.46
N THR A 57 -35.68 -4.02 -13.90
CA THR A 57 -36.44 -3.67 -15.11
C THR A 57 -37.22 -2.39 -14.90
N GLY A 58 -37.97 -2.27 -13.80
CA GLY A 58 -38.68 -1.03 -13.48
C GLY A 58 -37.72 0.15 -13.28
N LEU A 59 -36.56 -0.09 -12.67
CA LEU A 59 -35.53 0.96 -12.52
C LEU A 59 -35.00 1.46 -13.87
N LEU A 60 -34.78 0.56 -14.84
CA LEU A 60 -34.36 0.92 -16.20
C LEU A 60 -35.41 1.76 -16.93
N ASP A 61 -36.68 1.40 -16.80
CA ASP A 61 -37.77 2.12 -17.47
C ASP A 61 -37.94 3.53 -16.90
N ILE A 62 -37.74 3.69 -15.59
CA ILE A 62 -37.72 5.00 -14.95
C ILE A 62 -36.52 5.82 -15.43
N ILE A 63 -35.33 5.24 -15.50
CA ILE A 63 -34.13 5.94 -16.00
C ILE A 63 -34.33 6.39 -17.45
N LYS A 64 -34.90 5.55 -18.33
CA LYS A 64 -35.25 5.94 -19.71
C LYS A 64 -36.26 7.08 -19.76
N GLY A 65 -37.29 7.04 -18.91
CA GLY A 65 -38.27 8.12 -18.80
C GLY A 65 -37.67 9.43 -18.26
N ILE A 66 -36.58 9.36 -17.49
CA ILE A 66 -35.81 10.53 -17.05
C ILE A 66 -34.94 11.06 -18.20
N GLU A 67 -34.22 10.18 -18.91
CA GLU A 67 -33.43 10.54 -20.09
C GLU A 67 -34.31 11.26 -21.12
N GLY A 68 -35.50 10.73 -21.44
CA GLY A 68 -36.46 11.37 -22.37
C GLY A 68 -36.87 12.79 -21.94
N ARG A 69 -37.20 12.99 -20.66
CA ARG A 69 -37.54 14.32 -20.12
C ARG A 69 -36.38 15.31 -20.15
N ILE A 70 -35.14 14.83 -20.00
CA ILE A 70 -33.94 15.67 -20.09
C ILE A 70 -33.69 16.07 -21.55
N THR A 71 -33.86 15.15 -22.49
CA THR A 71 -33.72 15.41 -23.94
C THR A 71 -34.76 16.43 -24.43
N GLU A 72 -36.04 16.27 -24.05
CA GLU A 72 -37.10 17.23 -24.37
C GLU A 72 -36.81 18.64 -23.80
N ARG A 73 -36.23 18.71 -22.59
CA ARG A 73 -35.82 19.98 -21.97
C ARG A 73 -34.62 20.63 -22.68
N MET A 74 -33.77 19.83 -23.31
CA MET A 74 -32.66 20.30 -24.14
C MET A 74 -33.19 20.87 -25.46
N GLU A 75 -34.12 20.17 -26.11
CA GLU A 75 -34.76 20.59 -27.37
C GLU A 75 -35.64 21.84 -27.19
N GLY A 76 -36.41 21.92 -26.11
CA GLY A 76 -37.26 23.08 -25.81
C GLY A 76 -36.48 24.36 -25.46
N LYS A 77 -35.20 24.26 -25.08
CA LYS A 77 -34.34 25.43 -24.82
C LYS A 77 -33.69 26.03 -26.08
N ILE A 78 -33.78 25.35 -27.23
CA ILE A 78 -33.33 25.91 -28.51
C ILE A 78 -34.27 27.04 -28.98
N GLY A 79 -35.51 27.09 -28.46
CA GLY A 79 -36.52 28.11 -28.82
C GLY A 79 -36.52 29.42 -28.01
N GLU A 80 -35.88 29.49 -26.84
CA GLU A 80 -35.88 30.69 -25.99
C GLU A 80 -34.48 30.99 -25.44
N ALA A 81 -33.56 31.33 -26.34
CA ALA A 81 -32.28 31.90 -25.95
C ALA A 81 -32.39 33.42 -25.80
N ARG A 82 -32.83 33.91 -24.63
CA ARG A 82 -32.23 35.10 -24.00
C ARG A 82 -32.69 35.27 -22.56
N SER A 83 -31.68 35.31 -21.70
CA SER A 83 -31.70 35.91 -20.35
C SER A 83 -32.33 35.08 -19.24
N ARG A 84 -31.47 34.40 -18.46
CA ARG A 84 -31.25 34.78 -17.05
C ARG A 84 -30.06 34.04 -16.44
N SER A 85 -29.11 34.83 -15.96
CA SER A 85 -28.06 34.48 -15.01
C SER A 85 -28.68 34.01 -13.70
N GLY A 86 -28.17 32.91 -13.12
CA GLY A 86 -28.53 32.50 -11.76
C GLY A 86 -28.22 31.04 -11.41
N ARG A 87 -27.15 30.85 -10.63
CA ARG A 87 -26.76 29.65 -9.83
C ARG A 87 -26.26 28.40 -10.56
N LYS A 88 -25.08 27.92 -10.11
CA LYS A 88 -24.43 26.63 -10.43
C LYS A 88 -25.43 25.45 -10.40
N ARG A 89 -26.03 25.12 -11.53
CA ARG A 89 -26.68 23.83 -11.79
C ARG A 89 -25.76 23.06 -12.75
N LYS A 90 -25.58 21.75 -12.52
CA LYS A 90 -24.83 20.88 -13.44
C LYS A 90 -25.38 21.05 -14.86
N LYS A 91 -24.51 21.03 -15.86
CA LYS A 91 -24.94 21.22 -17.25
C LYS A 91 -25.86 20.05 -17.64
N PRO A 92 -26.93 20.28 -18.42
CA PRO A 92 -27.84 19.19 -18.85
C PRO A 92 -27.12 18.04 -19.56
N GLU A 93 -26.00 18.31 -20.24
CA GLU A 93 -25.10 17.31 -20.83
C GLU A 93 -24.48 16.36 -19.80
N GLU A 94 -24.12 16.87 -18.62
CA GLU A 94 -23.53 16.09 -17.52
C GLU A 94 -24.61 15.22 -16.84
N GLU A 95 -25.83 15.74 -16.70
CA GLU A 95 -26.98 15.01 -16.17
C GLU A 95 -27.38 13.84 -17.09
N LEU A 96 -27.44 14.07 -18.40
CA LEU A 96 -27.71 13.03 -19.39
C LEU A 96 -26.62 11.96 -19.40
N LYS A 97 -25.35 12.35 -19.28
CA LYS A 97 -24.22 11.44 -19.17
C LYS A 97 -24.30 10.56 -17.92
N ASN A 98 -24.68 11.13 -16.77
CA ASN A 98 -24.86 10.38 -15.53
C ASN A 98 -26.02 9.38 -15.63
N CYS A 99 -27.14 9.76 -16.24
CA CYS A 99 -28.27 8.86 -16.50
C CYS A 99 -27.88 7.69 -17.41
N ALA A 100 -27.17 7.97 -18.50
CA ALA A 100 -26.71 6.95 -19.45
C ALA A 100 -25.71 5.97 -18.80
N CYS A 101 -24.83 6.48 -17.94
CA CYS A 101 -23.90 5.66 -17.16
C CYS A 101 -24.64 4.70 -16.21
N LEU A 102 -25.60 5.23 -15.43
CA LEU A 102 -26.41 4.44 -14.51
C LEU A 102 -27.23 3.37 -15.27
N ARG A 103 -27.87 3.73 -16.39
CA ARG A 103 -28.62 2.81 -17.25
C ARG A 103 -27.76 1.64 -17.73
N THR A 104 -26.53 1.92 -18.16
CA THR A 104 -25.59 0.89 -18.63
C THR A 104 -25.21 -0.06 -17.50
N LYS A 105 -24.97 0.49 -16.30
CA LYS A 105 -24.65 -0.30 -15.09
C LYS A 105 -25.82 -1.20 -14.67
N VAL A 106 -27.04 -0.67 -14.64
CA VAL A 106 -28.26 -1.44 -14.30
C VAL A 106 -28.50 -2.57 -15.31
N ASN A 107 -28.30 -2.30 -16.61
CA ASN A 107 -28.43 -3.31 -17.66
C ASN A 107 -27.41 -4.46 -17.49
N LYS A 108 -26.14 -4.16 -17.20
CA LYS A 108 -25.11 -5.18 -16.95
C LYS A 108 -25.49 -6.08 -15.77
N ILE A 109 -25.94 -5.49 -14.66
CA ILE A 109 -26.35 -6.25 -13.47
C ILE A 109 -27.58 -7.11 -13.76
N ARG A 110 -28.56 -6.58 -14.50
CA ARG A 110 -29.74 -7.34 -14.92
C ARG A 110 -29.37 -8.56 -15.76
N GLN A 111 -28.46 -8.40 -16.71
CA GLN A 111 -27.97 -9.52 -17.53
C GLN A 111 -27.23 -10.57 -16.69
N GLN A 112 -26.37 -10.14 -15.75
CA GLN A 112 -25.65 -11.05 -14.86
C GLN A 112 -26.60 -11.86 -13.96
N ILE A 113 -27.66 -11.24 -13.43
CA ILE A 113 -28.66 -11.91 -12.59
C ILE A 113 -29.55 -12.85 -13.41
N HIS A 114 -29.88 -12.49 -14.65
CA HIS A 114 -30.70 -13.32 -15.54
C HIS A 114 -29.99 -14.61 -15.95
N SER A 115 -28.66 -14.58 -16.11
CA SER A 115 -27.86 -15.75 -16.44
C SER A 115 -27.73 -16.77 -15.29
N GLY A 116 -28.39 -16.55 -14.14
CA GLY A 116 -28.41 -17.48 -13.00
C GLY A 116 -27.06 -17.66 -12.30
N GLY A 117 -26.04 -16.88 -12.68
CA GLY A 117 -24.68 -16.96 -12.20
C GLY A 117 -24.38 -16.00 -11.04
N MET A 118 -23.20 -16.18 -10.46
CA MET A 118 -22.65 -15.28 -9.45
C MET A 118 -22.43 -13.88 -10.04
N VAL A 119 -22.87 -12.84 -9.34
CA VAL A 119 -22.74 -11.45 -9.78
C VAL A 119 -21.39 -10.90 -9.35
N PHE A 120 -20.64 -10.33 -10.28
CA PHE A 120 -19.32 -9.77 -10.02
C PHE A 120 -19.33 -8.25 -10.15
N THR A 121 -18.79 -7.56 -9.15
CA THR A 121 -18.48 -6.12 -9.25
C THR A 121 -16.98 -5.91 -9.27
N PHE A 122 -16.54 -4.87 -9.97
CA PHE A 122 -15.16 -4.42 -9.86
C PHE A 122 -14.99 -3.62 -8.57
N VAL A 123 -14.19 -4.14 -7.65
CA VAL A 123 -13.80 -3.44 -6.42
C VAL A 123 -12.48 -2.74 -6.72
N GLU A 124 -12.47 -1.41 -6.58
CA GLU A 124 -11.27 -0.60 -6.80
C GLU A 124 -10.18 -0.94 -5.77
N GLY A 125 -8.94 -1.03 -6.23
CA GLY A 125 -7.79 -1.30 -5.35
C GLY A 125 -7.33 -0.05 -4.59
N ALA A 126 -6.44 -0.25 -3.62
CA ALA A 126 -5.93 0.84 -2.78
C ALA A 126 -5.24 1.94 -3.62
N PHE A 127 -4.57 1.56 -4.71
CA PHE A 127 -3.90 2.51 -5.61
C PHE A 127 -4.88 3.44 -6.32
N VAL A 128 -6.03 2.91 -6.76
CA VAL A 128 -7.06 3.69 -7.46
C VAL A 128 -7.64 4.77 -6.55
N THR A 129 -7.91 4.38 -5.31
CA THR A 129 -8.43 5.28 -4.27
C THR A 129 -7.40 6.37 -3.97
N ALA A 130 -6.13 5.99 -3.75
CA ALA A 130 -5.03 6.92 -3.53
C ALA A 130 -4.84 7.90 -4.70
N LEU A 131 -4.95 7.42 -5.94
CA LEU A 131 -4.82 8.23 -7.14
C LEU A 131 -5.88 9.33 -7.23
N ARG A 132 -7.12 9.02 -6.83
CA ARG A 132 -8.27 9.95 -6.85
C ARG A 132 -8.22 10.95 -5.70
N GLU A 133 -7.86 10.48 -4.51
CA GLU A 133 -7.84 11.29 -3.28
C GLU A 133 -6.54 12.09 -3.11
N GLY A 134 -5.50 11.77 -3.89
CA GLY A 134 -4.21 12.46 -3.84
C GLY A 134 -3.29 12.00 -2.72
N HIS A 135 -3.45 10.76 -2.25
CA HIS A 135 -2.59 10.17 -1.23
C HIS A 135 -1.19 9.90 -1.78
N TRP A 136 -0.25 9.75 -0.85
CA TRP A 136 1.11 9.33 -1.18
C TRP A 136 1.15 7.81 -1.18
N VAL A 137 1.77 7.23 -2.20
CA VAL A 137 1.90 5.78 -2.36
C VAL A 137 3.37 5.42 -2.41
N LEU A 138 3.76 4.43 -1.61
CA LEU A 138 5.06 3.78 -1.67
C LEU A 138 4.89 2.38 -2.25
N LEU A 139 5.53 2.12 -3.39
CA LEU A 139 5.68 0.78 -3.96
C LEU A 139 6.97 0.18 -3.43
N ASP A 140 6.84 -0.68 -2.42
CA ASP A 140 7.99 -1.41 -1.90
C ASP A 140 8.33 -2.62 -2.78
N GLU A 141 9.62 -2.95 -2.86
CA GLU A 141 10.17 -4.06 -3.67
C GLU A 141 9.60 -4.15 -5.10
N VAL A 142 9.56 -3.02 -5.81
CA VAL A 142 8.89 -2.92 -7.13
C VAL A 142 9.47 -3.87 -8.19
N ASN A 143 10.71 -4.30 -8.02
CA ASN A 143 11.41 -5.27 -8.86
C ASN A 143 10.85 -6.70 -8.77
N LEU A 144 10.09 -7.02 -7.72
CA LEU A 144 9.40 -8.32 -7.59
C LEU A 144 8.06 -8.35 -8.35
N ALA A 145 7.55 -7.19 -8.78
CA ALA A 145 6.29 -7.12 -9.48
C ALA A 145 6.43 -7.60 -10.94
N PRO A 146 5.47 -8.40 -11.45
CA PRO A 146 5.42 -8.76 -12.86
C PRO A 146 5.37 -7.52 -13.79
N PRO A 147 6.11 -7.53 -14.92
CA PRO A 147 6.16 -6.40 -15.86
C PRO A 147 4.78 -5.95 -16.35
N GLU A 148 3.82 -6.86 -16.45
CA GLU A 148 2.45 -6.59 -16.89
C GLU A 148 1.72 -5.66 -15.91
N ILE A 149 2.03 -5.76 -14.61
CA ILE A 149 1.47 -4.86 -13.58
C ILE A 149 2.11 -3.49 -13.70
N LEU A 150 3.43 -3.44 -13.83
CA LEU A 150 4.19 -2.20 -13.96
C LEU A 150 3.74 -1.42 -15.20
N GLY A 151 3.48 -2.14 -16.31
CA GLY A 151 2.96 -1.58 -17.54
C GLY A 151 1.63 -0.81 -17.35
N ARG A 152 0.75 -1.28 -16.47
CA ARG A 152 -0.52 -0.60 -16.17
C ARG A 152 -0.32 0.72 -15.41
N LEU A 153 0.78 0.86 -14.69
CA LEU A 153 1.11 2.07 -13.93
C LEU A 153 1.80 3.14 -14.78
N ILE A 154 2.36 2.78 -15.95
CA ILE A 154 3.08 3.71 -16.84
C ILE A 154 2.20 4.91 -17.20
N GLY A 155 0.92 4.70 -17.52
CA GLY A 155 -0.01 5.79 -17.88
C GLY A 155 -0.20 6.83 -16.77
N VAL A 156 0.00 6.46 -15.49
CA VAL A 156 -0.07 7.38 -14.35
C VAL A 156 1.22 8.20 -14.19
N LEU A 157 2.33 7.61 -14.60
CA LEU A 157 3.67 8.20 -14.57
C LEU A 157 3.90 9.19 -15.73
N GLU A 158 3.03 9.20 -16.74
CA GLU A 158 3.10 10.11 -17.89
C GLU A 158 2.68 11.55 -17.51
N GLY A 159 3.62 12.31 -16.95
CA GLY A 159 3.50 13.75 -16.74
C GLY A 159 2.35 14.17 -15.83
N VAL A 160 1.95 15.46 -15.88
CA VAL A 160 0.93 16.02 -14.98
C VAL A 160 -0.49 15.51 -15.29
N ARG A 161 -0.73 15.08 -16.54
CA ARG A 161 -2.04 14.57 -17.02
C ARG A 161 -2.12 13.04 -17.04
N GLY A 162 -1.18 12.35 -16.41
CA GLY A 162 -1.19 10.89 -16.31
C GLY A 162 -2.52 10.38 -15.76
N SER A 163 -3.00 9.28 -16.31
CA SER A 163 -4.27 8.66 -15.92
C SER A 163 -4.15 7.15 -15.87
N LEU A 164 -4.96 6.53 -15.01
CA LEU A 164 -5.02 5.07 -14.90
C LEU A 164 -6.18 4.54 -15.73
N CYS A 165 -5.88 3.75 -16.75
CA CYS A 165 -6.90 3.09 -17.56
C CYS A 165 -7.19 1.69 -17.00
N LEU A 166 -8.40 1.51 -16.46
CA LEU A 166 -8.88 0.21 -15.99
C LEU A 166 -9.78 -0.42 -17.07
N ALA A 167 -9.16 -1.00 -18.10
CA ALA A 167 -9.86 -1.64 -19.21
C ALA A 167 -10.82 -2.75 -18.73
N GLU A 168 -10.46 -3.47 -17.67
CA GLU A 168 -11.26 -4.54 -17.06
C GLU A 168 -12.59 -4.03 -16.48
N ARG A 169 -12.64 -2.79 -15.99
CA ARG A 169 -13.89 -2.16 -15.51
C ARG A 169 -14.80 -1.71 -16.67
N GLY A 170 -14.26 -1.67 -17.90
CA GLY A 170 -14.93 -1.11 -19.07
C GLY A 170 -14.99 0.42 -19.04
N ASP A 171 -14.09 1.06 -18.29
CA ASP A 171 -14.00 2.52 -18.24
C ASP A 171 -13.45 3.05 -19.58
N VAL A 172 -14.27 3.85 -20.27
CA VAL A 172 -13.89 4.51 -21.53
C VAL A 172 -12.97 5.71 -21.27
N MET A 173 -12.97 6.22 -20.04
CA MET A 173 -12.19 7.39 -19.61
C MET A 173 -11.22 6.97 -18.50
N GLY A 174 -9.94 7.24 -18.67
CA GLY A 174 -8.91 6.99 -17.66
C GLY A 174 -9.17 7.78 -16.38
N ILE A 175 -8.83 7.19 -15.23
CA ILE A 175 -8.96 7.83 -13.91
C ILE A 175 -7.87 8.90 -13.82
N PRO A 176 -8.22 10.20 -13.73
CA PRO A 176 -7.22 11.26 -13.70
C PRO A 176 -6.45 11.24 -12.39
N LYS A 177 -5.15 11.50 -12.48
CA LYS A 177 -4.29 11.69 -11.30
C LYS A 177 -4.64 12.98 -10.56
N HIS A 178 -4.82 12.89 -9.25
CA HIS A 178 -4.96 14.06 -8.39
C HIS A 178 -3.64 14.87 -8.32
N LEU A 179 -3.72 16.21 -8.26
CA LEU A 179 -2.54 17.09 -8.29
C LEU A 179 -1.55 16.86 -7.13
N ASN A 180 -2.08 16.48 -5.96
CA ASN A 180 -1.29 16.20 -4.76
C ASN A 180 -0.78 14.75 -4.67
N PHE A 181 -1.15 13.89 -5.62
CA PHE A 181 -0.68 12.51 -5.63
C PHE A 181 0.84 12.46 -5.77
N ARG A 182 1.49 11.61 -4.97
CA ARG A 182 2.93 11.35 -5.03
C ARG A 182 3.16 9.84 -5.02
N LEU A 183 4.06 9.39 -5.88
CA LEU A 183 4.40 7.99 -6.03
C LEU A 183 5.90 7.82 -5.78
N PHE A 184 6.22 7.01 -4.78
CA PHE A 184 7.56 6.57 -4.44
C PHE A 184 7.67 5.09 -4.78
N ALA A 185 8.85 4.66 -5.20
CA ALA A 185 9.14 3.25 -5.43
C ALA A 185 10.49 2.93 -4.82
N CYS A 186 10.56 1.83 -4.08
CA CYS A 186 11.79 1.29 -3.53
C CYS A 186 12.09 -0.04 -4.23
N MET A 187 13.36 -0.26 -4.55
CA MET A 187 13.84 -1.54 -5.01
C MET A 187 15.21 -1.79 -4.39
N ASN A 188 15.48 -3.05 -4.08
CA ASN A 188 16.83 -3.48 -3.76
C ASN A 188 17.59 -3.76 -5.07
N PRO A 189 18.89 -3.41 -5.15
CA PRO A 189 19.69 -3.67 -6.35
C PRO A 189 19.67 -5.15 -6.73
N ALA A 190 19.77 -5.42 -8.04
CA ALA A 190 19.62 -6.75 -8.64
C ALA A 190 20.86 -7.66 -8.47
N THR A 191 21.63 -7.48 -7.39
CA THR A 191 22.80 -8.32 -7.06
C THR A 191 22.44 -9.61 -6.32
N ASP A 192 21.19 -9.75 -5.85
CA ASP A 192 20.68 -10.99 -5.25
C ASP A 192 19.91 -11.86 -6.26
N ALA A 193 20.10 -13.18 -6.13
CA ALA A 193 19.42 -14.19 -6.93
C ALA A 193 17.89 -13.99 -6.95
N GLY A 194 17.32 -13.91 -8.15
CA GLY A 194 15.87 -13.81 -8.37
C GLY A 194 15.31 -12.39 -8.57
N LYS A 195 16.13 -11.34 -8.42
CA LYS A 195 15.70 -9.95 -8.62
C LYS A 195 15.86 -9.55 -10.10
N ARG A 196 14.76 -9.17 -10.75
CA ARG A 196 14.74 -8.74 -12.16
C ARG A 196 14.99 -7.24 -12.24
N ASP A 197 15.71 -6.81 -13.28
CA ASP A 197 15.78 -5.39 -13.61
C ASP A 197 14.41 -4.83 -13.95
N LEU A 198 14.16 -3.58 -13.54
CA LEU A 198 12.95 -2.88 -13.93
C LEU A 198 12.96 -2.63 -15.45
N PRO A 199 11.83 -2.84 -16.14
CA PRO A 199 11.70 -2.48 -17.55
C PRO A 199 12.10 -1.02 -17.79
N PHE A 200 12.92 -0.76 -18.81
CA PHE A 200 13.40 0.60 -19.12
C PHE A 200 12.26 1.62 -19.28
N SER A 201 11.12 1.19 -19.83
CA SER A 201 9.92 2.01 -20.01
C SER A 201 9.31 2.49 -18.68
N PHE A 202 9.43 1.70 -17.61
CA PHE A 202 8.99 2.06 -16.28
C PHE A 202 10.06 2.87 -15.56
N ARG A 203 11.31 2.36 -15.61
CA ARG A 203 12.49 2.96 -14.97
C ARG A 203 12.73 4.42 -15.40
N SER A 204 12.68 4.68 -16.71
CA SER A 204 12.88 6.02 -17.29
C SER A 204 11.83 7.08 -16.92
N ARG A 205 10.81 6.72 -16.14
CA ARG A 205 9.77 7.65 -15.66
C ARG A 205 9.97 8.07 -14.20
N PHE A 206 10.95 7.48 -13.53
CA PHE A 206 11.35 7.86 -12.17
C PHE A 206 12.63 8.69 -12.20
N THR A 207 12.78 9.55 -11.19
CA THR A 207 14.09 10.07 -10.79
C THR A 207 14.66 9.09 -9.78
N GLU A 208 15.75 8.43 -10.15
CA GLU A 208 16.38 7.42 -9.31
C GLU A 208 17.41 8.05 -8.37
N TYR A 209 17.36 7.61 -7.12
CA TYR A 209 18.38 7.90 -6.12
C TYR A 209 18.93 6.56 -5.64
N ALA A 210 20.20 6.28 -5.96
CA ALA A 210 20.91 5.18 -5.36
C ALA A 210 21.33 5.57 -3.95
N VAL A 211 21.03 4.71 -2.98
CA VAL A 211 21.49 4.87 -1.60
C VAL A 211 22.52 3.79 -1.37
N ASP A 212 23.76 4.21 -1.14
CA ASP A 212 24.86 3.29 -0.85
C ASP A 212 24.79 2.83 0.61
N ASP A 213 25.20 1.59 0.86
CA ASP A 213 25.27 1.01 2.21
C ASP A 213 26.50 1.49 3.01
N ASP A 214 27.36 2.31 2.39
CA ASP A 214 28.58 2.83 2.99
C ASP A 214 28.30 4.16 3.70
N ILE A 215 28.06 4.04 5.00
CA ILE A 215 27.81 5.17 5.89
C ILE A 215 29.15 5.70 6.42
N CYS A 216 29.32 7.02 6.41
CA CYS A 216 30.52 7.64 6.97
C CYS A 216 30.60 7.47 8.49
N ASP A 217 31.81 7.60 9.07
CA ASP A 217 31.97 7.43 10.52
C ASP A 217 31.15 8.44 11.32
N ASP A 218 31.06 9.68 10.87
CA ASP A 218 30.33 10.75 11.55
C ASP A 218 28.81 10.44 11.62
N ASP A 219 28.22 9.98 10.51
CA ASP A 219 26.80 9.59 10.47
C ASP A 219 26.52 8.35 11.32
N LEU A 220 27.45 7.38 11.32
CA LEU A 220 27.33 6.19 12.14
C LEU A 220 27.48 6.50 13.63
N GLU A 221 28.36 7.43 14.01
CA GLU A 221 28.45 7.95 15.37
C GLU A 221 27.14 8.64 15.79
N ILE A 222 26.58 9.50 14.94
CA ILE A 222 25.29 10.16 15.20
C ILE A 222 24.19 9.11 15.41
N PHE A 223 24.15 8.10 14.55
CA PHE A 223 23.22 6.97 14.67
C PHE A 223 23.37 6.27 16.02
N VAL A 224 24.57 5.80 16.36
CA VAL A 224 24.83 5.08 17.62
C VAL A 224 24.52 5.95 18.84
N ARG A 225 24.94 7.23 18.86
CA ARG A 225 24.64 8.16 19.96
C ARG A 225 23.14 8.33 20.16
N ARG A 226 22.38 8.44 19.07
CA ARG A 226 20.92 8.57 19.12
C ARG A 226 20.26 7.36 19.75
N PHE A 227 20.77 6.15 19.48
CA PHE A 227 20.27 4.91 20.09
C PHE A 227 20.66 4.77 21.56
N LEU A 228 21.90 5.10 21.92
CA LEU A 228 22.40 4.98 23.29
C LEU A 228 21.81 6.02 24.26
N GLY A 229 21.10 7.03 23.76
CA GLY A 229 20.42 8.03 24.59
C GLY A 229 21.36 8.72 25.57
N GLY A 230 21.06 8.63 26.87
CA GLY A 230 21.89 9.23 27.94
C GLY A 230 23.32 8.67 28.03
N ARG A 231 23.60 7.49 27.44
CA ARG A 231 24.96 6.92 27.34
C ARG A 231 25.71 7.35 26.09
N GLY A 232 25.06 8.10 25.19
CA GLY A 232 25.70 8.64 23.99
C GLY A 232 26.83 9.64 24.28
N SER A 233 26.95 10.11 25.54
CA SER A 233 28.07 10.93 26.01
C SER A 233 29.37 10.14 26.20
N ASP A 234 29.32 8.81 26.30
CA ASP A 234 30.53 7.98 26.35
C ASP A 234 31.11 7.82 24.94
N SER A 235 32.02 8.74 24.59
CA SER A 235 32.69 8.75 23.28
C SER A 235 33.51 7.47 23.03
N LYS A 236 33.99 6.78 24.07
CA LYS A 236 34.77 5.55 23.90
C LYS A 236 33.87 4.39 23.52
N LEU A 237 32.72 4.24 24.19
CA LEU A 237 31.74 3.22 23.86
C LEU A 237 31.19 3.40 22.44
N VAL A 238 30.84 4.64 22.07
CA VAL A 238 30.35 4.96 20.71
C VAL A 238 31.41 4.59 19.66
N ALA A 239 32.65 5.05 19.83
CA ALA A 239 33.74 4.74 18.90
C ALA A 239 33.99 3.23 18.79
N ASN A 240 33.92 2.49 19.90
CA ASN A 240 34.10 1.04 19.91
C ASN A 240 32.98 0.31 19.13
N ILE A 241 31.72 0.77 19.24
CA ILE A 241 30.59 0.18 18.51
C ILE A 241 30.68 0.49 17.01
N VAL A 242 31.02 1.73 16.66
CA VAL A 242 31.26 2.16 15.27
C VAL A 242 32.37 1.34 14.64
N TRP A 243 33.50 1.22 15.34
CA TRP A 243 34.63 0.39 14.92
C TRP A 243 34.22 -1.08 14.75
N PHE A 244 33.50 -1.66 15.71
CA PHE A 244 33.01 -3.04 15.61
C PHE A 244 32.18 -3.24 14.34
N TYR A 245 31.23 -2.35 14.05
CA TYR A 245 30.35 -2.50 12.90
C TYR A 245 31.14 -2.45 11.58
N LYS A 246 32.06 -1.50 11.44
CA LYS A 246 32.92 -1.39 10.26
C LYS A 246 33.82 -2.61 10.10
N GLU A 247 34.42 -3.08 11.18
CA GLU A 247 35.28 -4.26 11.15
C GLU A 247 34.48 -5.52 10.83
N ALA A 248 33.29 -5.69 11.39
CA ALA A 248 32.40 -6.81 11.08
C ALA A 248 31.96 -6.78 9.60
N LYS A 249 31.63 -5.60 9.06
CA LYS A 249 31.29 -5.43 7.63
C LYS A 249 32.48 -5.78 6.73
N ARG A 250 33.68 -5.25 7.02
CA ARG A 250 34.92 -5.57 6.30
C ARG A 250 35.22 -7.07 6.31
N LEU A 251 35.17 -7.69 7.49
CA LEU A 251 35.41 -9.13 7.63
C LEU A 251 34.38 -9.97 6.87
N SER A 252 33.11 -9.52 6.82
CA SER A 252 32.04 -10.21 6.09
C SER A 252 32.29 -10.31 4.58
N GLU A 253 32.97 -9.31 4.01
CA GLU A 253 33.29 -9.28 2.58
C GLU A 253 34.53 -10.11 2.23
N GLU A 254 35.49 -10.17 3.16
CA GLU A 254 36.81 -10.76 2.95
C GLU A 254 36.90 -12.25 3.34
N SER A 255 36.33 -12.63 4.49
CA SER A 255 36.73 -13.88 5.16
C SER A 255 35.62 -14.63 5.89
N LEU A 256 34.57 -13.96 6.39
CA LEU A 256 33.51 -14.64 7.13
C LEU A 256 32.60 -15.43 6.20
N GLN A 257 32.10 -16.55 6.74
CA GLN A 257 31.19 -17.45 6.07
C GLN A 257 30.03 -17.80 7.00
N ASP A 258 28.85 -17.97 6.41
CA ASP A 258 27.69 -18.52 7.09
C ASP A 258 27.69 -20.06 7.07
N GLY A 259 26.72 -20.68 7.74
CA GLY A 259 26.56 -22.13 7.74
C GLY A 259 26.33 -22.78 6.36
N ALA A 260 26.05 -21.98 5.33
CA ALA A 260 25.87 -22.40 3.94
C ALA A 260 27.06 -22.03 3.05
N ASN A 261 28.21 -21.65 3.64
CA ASN A 261 29.42 -21.23 2.95
C ASN A 261 29.23 -19.99 2.04
N GLN A 262 28.28 -19.12 2.39
CA GLN A 262 28.03 -17.84 1.74
C GLN A 262 28.57 -16.70 2.60
N LYS A 263 28.82 -15.56 1.95
CA LYS A 263 29.24 -14.34 2.66
C LYS A 263 28.07 -13.81 3.50
N PRO A 264 28.23 -13.62 4.82
CA PRO A 264 27.18 -13.07 5.67
C PRO A 264 26.92 -11.60 5.30
N GLN A 265 25.67 -11.18 5.31
CA GLN A 265 25.28 -9.80 4.97
C GLN A 265 24.95 -9.01 6.23
N TYR A 266 25.82 -8.07 6.61
CA TYR A 266 25.58 -7.16 7.72
C TYR A 266 25.15 -5.78 7.22
N SER A 267 23.94 -5.36 7.63
CA SER A 267 23.39 -4.04 7.31
C SER A 267 23.25 -3.18 8.57
N LEU A 268 22.94 -1.90 8.39
CA LEU A 268 22.61 -1.00 9.49
C LEU A 268 21.46 -1.55 10.35
N ARG A 269 20.57 -2.37 9.75
CA ARG A 269 19.49 -3.04 10.47
C ARG A 269 19.99 -4.10 11.45
N SER A 270 21.10 -4.78 11.14
CA SER A 270 21.74 -5.72 12.07
C SER A 270 22.28 -4.96 13.29
N LEU A 271 22.94 -3.83 13.07
CA LEU A 271 23.42 -2.95 14.15
C LEU A 271 22.26 -2.38 14.98
N TYR A 272 21.21 -1.85 14.31
CA TYR A 272 19.99 -1.36 14.95
C TYR A 272 19.41 -2.40 15.90
N ARG A 273 19.21 -3.64 15.41
CA ARG A 273 18.59 -4.71 16.19
C ARG A 273 19.44 -5.11 17.39
N ALA A 274 20.76 -5.15 17.24
CA ALA A 274 21.68 -5.42 18.34
C ALA A 274 21.62 -4.34 19.43
N LEU A 275 21.61 -3.06 19.04
CA LEU A 275 21.47 -1.93 19.97
C LEU A 275 20.09 -1.89 20.63
N GLU A 276 19.02 -2.12 19.86
CA GLU A 276 17.65 -2.17 20.36
C GLU A 276 17.50 -3.29 21.40
N TYR A 277 18.07 -4.46 21.14
CA TYR A 277 18.12 -5.55 22.10
C TYR A 277 18.89 -5.16 23.37
N ALA A 278 20.08 -4.57 23.22
CA ALA A 278 20.92 -4.18 24.35
C ALA A 278 20.20 -3.21 25.31
N ILE A 279 19.40 -2.29 24.77
CA ILE A 279 18.60 -1.34 25.55
C ILE A 279 17.42 -2.05 26.23
N LYS A 280 16.69 -2.90 25.50
CA LYS A 280 15.52 -3.60 26.03
C LYS A 280 15.87 -4.67 27.08
N ALA A 281 16.99 -5.35 26.90
CA ALA A 281 17.45 -6.44 27.78
C ALA A 281 18.32 -5.95 28.95
N GLU A 282 18.59 -4.65 29.06
CA GLU A 282 19.42 -4.07 30.12
C GLU A 282 18.92 -4.45 31.52
N ALA A 283 17.59 -4.40 31.73
CA ALA A 283 16.98 -4.65 33.04
C ALA A 283 17.23 -6.08 33.57
N ILE A 284 17.57 -7.03 32.69
CA ILE A 284 17.69 -8.44 33.07
C ILE A 284 19.12 -8.78 33.52
N GLY A 285 20.13 -8.22 32.86
CA GLY A 285 21.52 -8.66 33.03
C GLY A 285 22.56 -7.54 33.10
N GLY A 286 22.11 -6.29 33.09
CA GLY A 286 22.97 -5.11 32.95
C GLY A 286 23.36 -4.83 31.50
N PHE A 287 23.70 -3.57 31.24
CA PHE A 287 23.94 -3.06 29.89
C PHE A 287 25.08 -3.79 29.15
N GLN A 288 26.21 -4.03 29.81
CA GLN A 288 27.37 -4.69 29.19
C GLN A 288 27.05 -6.10 28.70
N LYS A 289 26.31 -6.87 29.51
CA LYS A 289 25.86 -8.22 29.13
C LYS A 289 24.82 -8.19 28.02
N ALA A 290 23.85 -7.28 28.12
CA ALA A 290 22.83 -7.09 27.08
C ALA A 290 23.46 -6.67 25.74
N LEU A 291 24.52 -5.87 25.78
CA LEU A 291 25.32 -5.49 24.62
C LEU A 291 26.01 -6.72 24.00
N TYR A 292 26.67 -7.54 24.80
CA TYR A 292 27.27 -8.78 24.31
C TYR A 292 26.23 -9.72 23.68
N ASP A 293 25.16 -10.03 24.43
CA ASP A 293 24.10 -10.94 23.99
C ASP A 293 23.43 -10.45 22.69
N GLY A 294 23.16 -9.15 22.57
CA GLY A 294 22.56 -8.56 21.37
C GLY A 294 23.47 -8.64 20.16
N PHE A 295 24.74 -8.28 20.32
CA PHE A 295 25.71 -8.34 19.23
C PHE A 295 26.00 -9.80 18.83
N SER A 296 26.10 -10.72 19.79
CA SER A 296 26.21 -12.15 19.50
C SER A 296 25.00 -12.69 18.74
N MET A 297 23.78 -12.28 19.11
CA MET A 297 22.56 -12.74 18.45
C MET A 297 22.48 -12.31 16.99
N PHE A 298 22.89 -11.09 16.64
CA PHE A 298 22.76 -10.57 15.28
C PHE A 298 24.01 -10.70 14.40
N PHE A 299 25.19 -10.89 14.99
CA PHE A 299 26.46 -11.01 14.24
C PHE A 299 27.15 -12.38 14.36
N LEU A 300 26.72 -13.28 15.26
CA LEU A 300 27.29 -14.65 15.33
C LEU A 300 26.32 -15.74 14.90
N SER A 301 25.00 -15.53 15.03
CA SER A 301 24.01 -16.60 14.86
C SER A 301 23.98 -17.25 13.47
N LEU A 302 24.34 -16.48 12.44
CA LEU A 302 24.38 -16.96 11.05
C LEU A 302 25.76 -17.50 10.65
N LEU A 303 26.81 -17.23 11.43
CA LEU A 303 28.17 -17.60 11.11
C LEU A 303 28.45 -19.09 11.33
N ASP A 304 29.36 -19.63 10.54
CA ASP A 304 29.96 -20.93 10.83
C ASP A 304 30.86 -20.86 12.08
N ALA A 305 31.24 -22.02 12.63
CA ALA A 305 32.02 -22.08 13.86
C ALA A 305 33.43 -21.46 13.71
N SER A 306 33.99 -21.42 12.51
CA SER A 306 35.31 -20.82 12.24
C SER A 306 35.21 -19.29 12.25
N SER A 307 34.23 -18.74 11.53
CA SER A 307 33.97 -17.31 11.45
C SER A 307 33.50 -16.74 12.79
N ALA A 308 32.70 -17.49 13.54
CA ALA A 308 32.26 -17.08 14.88
C ALA A 308 33.44 -16.84 15.84
N LYS A 309 34.49 -17.68 15.77
CA LYS A 309 35.71 -17.52 16.58
C LYS A 309 36.49 -16.25 16.25
N ILE A 310 36.35 -15.71 15.03
CA ILE A 310 37.00 -14.47 14.60
C ILE A 310 36.24 -13.26 15.17
N VAL A 311 34.90 -13.29 15.16
CA VAL A 311 34.06 -12.15 15.54
C VAL A 311 33.83 -12.07 17.06
N GLU A 312 33.79 -13.19 17.77
CA GLU A 312 33.53 -13.23 19.22
C GLU A 312 34.51 -12.35 20.05
N PRO A 313 35.84 -12.36 19.82
CA PRO A 313 36.77 -11.46 20.52
C PRO A 313 36.48 -9.98 20.26
N ILE A 314 36.03 -9.63 19.05
CA ILE A 314 35.69 -8.26 18.65
C ILE A 314 34.46 -7.78 19.43
N ILE A 315 33.47 -8.66 19.65
CA ILE A 315 32.30 -8.37 20.49
C ILE A 315 32.69 -8.23 21.98
N LYS A 316 33.62 -9.04 22.48
CA LYS A 316 34.11 -8.90 23.87
C LYS A 316 34.78 -7.56 24.12
N ARG A 317 35.46 -7.01 23.11
CA ARG A 317 36.10 -5.68 23.20
C ARG A 317 35.09 -4.54 23.45
N ILE A 318 33.89 -4.62 22.87
CA ILE A 318 32.86 -3.59 23.04
C ILE A 318 32.08 -3.72 24.36
N SER A 319 31.97 -4.94 24.88
CA SER A 319 31.12 -5.29 26.02
C SER A 319 31.90 -5.57 27.32
N GLY A 320 33.23 -5.56 27.25
CA GLY A 320 34.11 -5.82 28.37
C GLY A 320 34.46 -7.30 28.53
N GLU A 321 35.73 -7.59 28.85
CA GLU A 321 36.30 -8.95 28.85
C GLU A 321 35.71 -9.90 29.91
N ASN A 322 34.98 -9.39 30.90
CA ASN A 322 34.57 -10.12 32.11
C ASN A 322 33.10 -10.61 32.12
N ILE A 323 32.47 -10.77 30.96
CA ILE A 323 31.08 -11.20 30.88
C ILE A 323 31.00 -12.72 31.01
N ARG A 324 30.45 -13.20 32.14
CA ARG A 324 30.13 -14.61 32.34
C ARG A 324 29.01 -15.01 31.38
N SER A 325 29.26 -16.00 30.51
CA SER A 325 28.24 -16.70 29.74
C SER A 325 27.29 -17.40 30.71
N GLN A 326 26.17 -16.76 31.04
CA GLN A 326 25.09 -17.45 31.75
C GLN A 326 24.11 -18.02 30.72
N PRO A 327 23.73 -19.31 30.81
CA PRO A 327 22.83 -19.94 29.85
C PRO A 327 21.51 -19.19 29.72
N LEU A 328 21.01 -19.09 28.48
CA LEU A 328 19.69 -18.56 28.10
C LEU A 328 18.52 -19.13 28.92
N GLN A 329 18.69 -20.33 29.50
CA GLN A 329 17.68 -20.98 30.36
C GLN A 329 17.35 -20.20 31.64
N ARG A 330 18.27 -19.41 32.19
CA ARG A 330 17.99 -18.60 33.39
C ARG A 330 17.06 -17.40 33.06
N TYR A 331 17.19 -16.86 31.85
CA TYR A 331 16.38 -15.76 31.35
C TYR A 331 14.90 -16.12 31.15
N LEU A 332 14.61 -17.35 30.70
CA LEU A 332 13.25 -17.85 30.56
C LEU A 332 12.57 -18.19 31.90
N GLY A 333 13.37 -18.44 32.95
CA GLY A 333 12.86 -18.67 34.29
C GLY A 333 12.35 -17.41 34.98
N GLU A 334 13.05 -16.28 34.79
CA GLU A 334 12.69 -15.00 35.42
C GLU A 334 11.48 -14.33 34.77
N LEU A 335 11.27 -14.49 33.46
CA LEU A 335 10.05 -14.02 32.78
C LEU A 335 8.76 -14.71 33.24
N LYS A 336 8.87 -15.94 33.78
CA LYS A 336 7.73 -16.65 34.40
C LYS A 336 7.46 -16.23 35.84
N GLY A 337 8.34 -15.45 36.47
CA GLY A 337 8.21 -15.01 37.87
C GLY A 337 7.59 -13.62 38.05
N SER A 338 7.18 -12.95 36.98
CA SER A 338 6.61 -11.59 36.97
C SER A 338 5.10 -11.60 36.65
N SER A 339 4.41 -12.68 37.00
CA SER A 339 2.97 -12.86 36.80
C SER A 339 2.36 -13.34 38.12
N ASP A 340 2.37 -12.49 39.13
CA ASP A 340 1.47 -12.58 40.29
C ASP A 340 1.00 -11.16 40.65
#